data_AF-A0AAV3IDA7-F1
#
_entry.id   AF-A0AAV3IDA7-F1
#
_cell.length_a   1.000
_cell.length_b   1.000
_cell.length_c   1.000
_cell.angle_alpha   90.00
_cell.angle_beta   90.00
_cell.angle_gamma   90.00
#
_symmetry.space_group_name_H-M   'P 1'
#
loop_
_entity.id
_entity.type
_entity.pdbx_description
1 polymer ?
#
loop_
_entity_poly.entity_id
_entity_poly.type
_entity_poly.pdbx_seq_one_letter_code
_entity_poly.pdbx_strand_id
1 'polypeptide(L)' 'CLKNAKTDEERKKCLKDLPKDLQSDILAKESLKAYKDCASQAKTEAEKQECEKLLTPEAKKKLEEAKKSVKAY' A
#
# COMPACT_ATOMS: atom_id res chain seq x y z
N CYS A 1 -4.77 -12.88 13.23
CA CYS A 1 -5.84 -12.85 12.23
C CYS A 1 -5.26 -12.73 10.82
N LEU A 2 -4.79 -11.57 10.36
CA LEU A 2 -4.31 -11.37 8.98
C LEU A 2 -3.09 -12.20 8.55
N LYS A 3 -2.15 -12.51 9.46
CA LYS A 3 -1.01 -13.40 9.18
C LYS A 3 -1.41 -14.86 8.93
N ASN A 4 -2.60 -15.28 9.38
CA ASN A 4 -3.08 -16.66 9.30
C ASN A 4 -4.26 -16.81 8.32
N ALA A 5 -4.83 -15.70 7.84
CA ALA A 5 -5.96 -15.72 6.91
C ALA A 5 -5.49 -16.27 5.55
N LYS A 6 -5.98 -17.45 5.19
CA LYS A 6 -5.64 -18.11 3.91
C LYS A 6 -6.54 -17.69 2.75
N THR A 7 -7.71 -17.13 3.03
CA THR A 7 -8.71 -16.74 2.02
C THR A 7 -9.15 -15.29 2.18
N ASP A 8 -9.66 -14.68 1.11
CA ASP A 8 -10.18 -13.30 1.11
C ASP A 8 -11.31 -13.10 2.13
N GLU A 9 -12.14 -14.14 2.36
CA GLU A 9 -13.20 -14.10 3.37
C GLU A 9 -12.68 -14.03 4.80
N GLU A 10 -11.69 -14.87 5.16
CA GLU A 10 -11.04 -14.80 6.46
C GLU A 10 -10.40 -13.45 6.67
N ARG A 11 -9.81 -12.90 5.60
CA ARG A 11 -9.16 -11.60 5.61
C ARG A 11 -10.18 -10.46 5.78
N LYS A 12 -11.29 -10.50 5.06
CA LYS A 12 -12.42 -9.57 5.23
C LYS A 12 -13.01 -9.65 6.63
N LYS A 13 -13.15 -10.85 7.20
CA LYS A 13 -13.64 -11.05 8.57
C LYS A 13 -12.68 -10.44 9.58
N CYS A 14 -11.37 -10.69 9.43
CA CYS A 14 -10.33 -10.04 10.23
C CYS A 14 -10.37 -8.51 10.13
N LEU A 15 -10.64 -7.97 8.94
CA LEU A 15 -10.76 -6.52 8.71
C LEU A 15 -12.03 -5.97 9.36
N LYS A 16 -13.14 -6.71 9.34
CA LYS A 16 -14.44 -6.30 9.89
C LYS A 16 -14.42 -6.07 11.41
N ASP A 17 -13.66 -6.90 12.13
CA ASP A 17 -13.45 -6.77 13.59
C ASP A 17 -12.42 -5.67 13.96
N LEU A 18 -11.75 -5.07 12.96
CA LEU A 18 -10.75 -4.03 13.18
C LEU A 18 -11.32 -2.63 12.96
N PRO A 19 -10.82 -1.63 13.71
CA PRO A 19 -11.21 -0.25 13.51
C PRO A 19 -10.88 0.19 12.08
N LYS A 20 -11.73 1.06 11.52
CA LYS A 20 -11.62 1.54 10.13
C LYS A 20 -10.23 2.07 9.79
N ASP A 21 -9.59 2.72 10.77
CA ASP A 21 -8.24 3.24 10.66
C ASP A 21 -7.20 2.15 10.40
N LEU A 22 -7.35 0.97 11.03
CA LEU A 22 -6.45 -0.14 10.78
C LEU A 22 -6.72 -0.79 9.43
N GLN A 23 -7.98 -0.86 8.99
CA GLN A 23 -8.32 -1.38 7.66
C GLN A 23 -7.71 -0.53 6.55
N SER A 24 -7.81 0.80 6.63
CA SER A 24 -7.16 1.70 5.68
C SER A 24 -5.64 1.58 5.75
N ASP A 25 -5.06 1.44 6.93
CA ASP A 25 -3.62 1.24 7.11
C ASP A 25 -3.12 -0.05 6.44
N ILE A 26 -3.89 -1.14 6.57
CA ILE A 26 -3.58 -2.44 5.94
C ILE A 26 -3.70 -2.35 4.41
N LEU A 27 -4.78 -1.76 3.91
CA LEU A 27 -4.96 -1.52 2.47
C LEU A 27 -3.83 -0.66 1.92
N ALA A 28 -3.43 0.39 2.64
CA ALA A 28 -2.32 1.25 2.25
C ALA A 28 -1.00 0.48 2.22
N LYS A 29 -0.71 -0.36 3.23
CA LYS A 29 0.50 -1.19 3.28
C LYS A 29 0.58 -2.18 2.12
N GLU A 30 -0.52 -2.80 1.74
CA GLU A 30 -0.54 -3.70 0.59
C GLU A 30 -0.37 -2.99 -0.74
N SER A 31 -1.03 -1.83 -0.88
CA SER A 31 -0.90 -0.98 -2.04
C SER A 31 0.56 -0.52 -2.20
N LEU A 32 1.23 -0.11 -1.11
CA LEU A 32 2.65 0.21 -1.09
C LEU A 32 3.54 -0.99 -1.44
N LYS A 33 3.19 -2.20 -0.99
CA LYS A 33 3.92 -3.42 -1.36
C LYS A 33 3.81 -3.69 -2.86
N ALA A 34 2.62 -3.59 -3.43
CA ALA A 34 2.39 -3.76 -4.86
C ALA A 34 3.14 -2.69 -5.68
N TYR A 35 3.11 -1.44 -5.24
CA TYR A 35 3.91 -0.36 -5.83
C TYR A 35 5.41 -0.68 -5.78
N LYS A 36 5.92 -1.17 -4.65
CA LYS A 36 7.34 -1.50 -4.52
C LYS A 36 7.74 -2.61 -5.48
N ASP A 37 6.93 -3.67 -5.60
CA ASP A 37 7.16 -4.76 -6.57
C ASP A 37 7.17 -4.24 -8.01
N CYS A 38 6.16 -3.45 -8.37
CA CYS A 38 6.03 -2.85 -9.70
C CYS A 38 7.18 -1.86 -9.99
N ALA A 39 7.52 -0.98 -9.05
CA ALA A 39 8.58 0.01 -9.18
C ALA A 39 9.99 -0.63 -9.20
N SER A 40 10.15 -1.82 -8.61
CA SER A 40 11.38 -2.61 -8.71
C SER A 40 11.56 -3.25 -10.09
N GLN A 41 10.47 -3.53 -10.80
CA GLN A 41 10.51 -4.02 -12.18
C GLN A 41 10.55 -2.89 -13.22
N ALA A 42 9.96 -1.75 -12.88
CA ALA A 42 9.90 -0.55 -13.73
C ALA A 42 11.30 0.00 -14.01
N LYS A 43 11.65 0.08 -15.30
CA LYS A 43 12.93 0.65 -15.75
C LYS A 43 12.80 2.11 -16.16
N THR A 44 11.59 2.54 -16.51
CA THR A 44 11.28 3.88 -16.99
C THR A 44 10.41 4.66 -15.98
N GLU A 45 10.44 6.00 -16.06
CA GLU A 45 9.54 6.83 -15.23
C GLU A 45 8.07 6.62 -15.56
N ALA A 46 7.75 6.32 -16.82
CA ALA A 46 6.38 6.02 -17.25
C ALA A 46 5.82 4.77 -16.54
N GLU A 47 6.63 3.71 -16.45
CA GLU A 47 6.25 2.50 -15.70
C GLU A 47 6.11 2.80 -14.20
N LYS A 48 6.99 3.61 -13.61
CA LYS A 48 6.86 4.01 -12.20
C LYS A 48 5.58 4.82 -11.96
N GLN A 49 5.17 5.70 -12.89
CA GLN A 49 3.90 6.41 -12.81
C GLN A 49 2.70 5.47 -12.91
N GLU A 50 2.74 4.44 -13.76
CA GLU A 50 1.72 3.38 -13.80
C GLU A 50 1.64 2.64 -12.46
N CYS A 51 2.78 2.30 -11.86
CA CYS A 51 2.84 1.71 -10.52
C CYS A 51 2.24 2.67 -9.47
N GLU A 52 2.52 3.97 -9.56
CA GLU A 52 1.92 4.95 -8.64
C GLU A 52 0.41 5.03 -8.83
N LYS A 53 -0.14 4.84 -10.04
CA LYS A 53 -1.61 4.83 -10.24
C LYS A 53 -2.31 3.69 -9.48
N LEU A 54 -1.64 2.55 -9.29
CA LEU A 54 -2.15 1.41 -8.51
C LEU A 54 -2.23 1.71 -7.00
N LEU A 55 -1.57 2.78 -6.54
CA LEU A 55 -1.65 3.19 -5.14
C LEU A 55 -3.01 3.81 -4.80
N THR A 56 -3.58 3.41 -3.67
CA THR A 56 -4.75 4.10 -3.08
C THR A 56 -4.37 5.54 -2.70
N PRO A 57 -5.33 6.48 -2.66
CA PRO A 57 -5.06 7.88 -2.30
C PRO A 57 -4.36 8.02 -0.94
N GLU A 58 -4.76 7.23 0.04
CA GLU A 58 -4.11 7.16 1.36
C GLU A 58 -2.68 6.62 1.28
N ALA A 59 -2.43 5.58 0.47
CA ALA A 59 -1.08 5.06 0.26
C ALA A 59 -0.17 6.06 -0.47
N LYS A 60 -0.68 6.74 -1.50
CA LYS A 60 0.03 7.82 -2.21
C LYS A 60 0.43 8.93 -1.28
N LYS A 61 -0.50 9.39 -0.44
CA LYS A 61 -0.27 10.46 0.52
C LYS A 61 0.84 10.08 1.51
N LYS A 62 0.82 8.85 2.04
CA LYS A 62 1.88 8.32 2.91
C LYS A 62 3.22 8.16 2.19
N LEU A 63 3.22 7.70 0.93
CA LEU A 63 4.44 7.60 0.12
C LEU A 63 5.05 8.98 -0.12
N GLU A 64 4.23 9.98 -0.47
CA GLU A 64 4.69 11.35 -0.72
C GLU A 64 5.22 12.02 0.55
N GLU A 65 4.54 11.84 1.69
CA GLU A 65 5.00 12.31 2.99
C GLU A 65 6.35 11.68 3.37
N ALA A 66 6.50 10.36 3.17
CA ALA A 66 7.77 9.66 3.38
C ALA A 66 8.87 10.17 2.43
N LYS A 67 8.56 10.36 1.13
CA LYS A 67 9.49 10.92 0.13
C LYS A 67 9.95 12.34 0.51
N LYS A 68 9.05 13.18 1.05
CA LYS A 68 9.38 14.53 1.54
C LYS A 68 10.28 14.48 2.77
N SER A 69 9.98 13.59 3.72
CA SER A 69 10.78 13.43 4.95
C SER A 69 12.22 12.99 4.65
N VAL A 70 12.42 12.08 3.70
CA VAL A 70 13.76 11.61 3.30
C VAL A 70 14.58 12.70 2.59
N LYS A 71 13.92 13.68 1.95
CA LYS A 71 14.59 14.76 1.21
C LYS A 71 15.08 15.91 2.12
N ALA A 72 14.83 15.83 3.42
CA ALA A 72 15.13 16.89 4.39
C ALA A 72 16.52 16.76 5.07
N TYR A 73 17.37 15.81 4.66
CA TYR A 73 18.70 15.56 5.23
C TYR A 73 19.81 15.71 4.20
#